data_AF-A0A5B1LM56-F1
#
_entry.id   AF-A0A5B1LM56-F1
#
_cell.length_a   1.000
_cell.length_b   1.000
_cell.length_c   1.000
_cell.angle_alpha   90.00
_cell.angle_beta   90.00
_cell.angle_gamma   90.00
#
_symmetry.space_group_name_H-M   'P 1'
#
loop_
_entity.id
_entity.type
_entity.pdbx_description
1 polymer ?
#
loop_
_entity_poly.entity_id
_entity_poly.type
_entity_poly.pdbx_seq_one_letter_code
_entity_poly.pdbx_strand_id
1 'polypeptide(L)' 'MSLSESEFYEAGMSLPPDVRKHVALRLLESLESADQESIDVAWTSEIALRVDDIRRGTVKTVPGEQVFAEIAAKTASRDT' A
#
# COMPACT_ATOMS: atom_id res chain seq x y z
N MET A 1 31.39 -11.60 -10.11
CA MET A 1 30.70 -11.69 -11.41
C MET A 1 29.40 -10.91 -11.29
N SER A 2 29.12 -9.96 -12.18
CA SER A 2 27.81 -9.31 -12.25
C SER A 2 26.95 -10.07 -13.27
N LEU A 3 25.74 -10.49 -12.88
CA LEU A 3 24.73 -10.89 -13.86
C LEU A 3 24.20 -9.65 -14.58
N SER A 4 23.92 -9.75 -15.88
CA SER A 4 23.09 -8.78 -16.58
C SER A 4 21.62 -8.91 -16.18
N GLU A 5 20.82 -7.87 -16.44
CA GLU A 5 19.37 -7.88 -16.18
C GLU A 5 18.67 -9.05 -16.87
N SER A 6 18.99 -9.29 -18.15
CA SER A 6 18.40 -10.38 -18.92
C SER A 6 18.79 -11.75 -18.36
N GLU A 7 20.06 -11.96 -18.01
CA GLU A 7 20.50 -13.23 -17.40
C GLU A 7 19.83 -13.46 -16.03
N PHE A 8 19.62 -12.40 -15.24
CA PHE A 8 18.91 -12.49 -13.97
C PHE A 8 17.42 -12.80 -14.16
N TYR A 9 16.78 -12.17 -15.13
CA TYR A 9 15.38 -12.43 -15.47
C TYR A 9 15.16 -13.89 -15.88
N GLU A 10 15.96 -14.40 -16.81
CA GLU A 10 15.87 -15.79 -17.27
C GLU A 10 16.13 -16.78 -16.12
N ALA A 11 17.15 -16.51 -15.29
CA ALA A 11 17.41 -17.31 -14.10
C ALA A 11 16.20 -17.31 -13.13
N GLY A 12 15.58 -16.14 -12.89
CA GLY A 12 14.38 -16.03 -12.06
C GLY A 12 13.17 -16.76 -12.64
N MET A 13 12.99 -16.73 -13.95
CA MET A 13 11.91 -17.43 -14.65
C MET A 13 12.10 -18.96 -14.63
N SER A 14 13.33 -19.45 -14.57
CA SER A 14 13.63 -20.88 -14.42
C SER A 14 13.26 -21.47 -13.05
N LEU A 15 13.02 -20.62 -12.04
CA LEU A 15 12.64 -21.06 -10.70
C LEU A 15 11.19 -21.59 -10.66
N PRO A 16 10.87 -22.54 -9.75
CA PRO A 16 9.49 -22.89 -9.45
C PRO A 16 8.67 -21.67 -9.02
N PRO A 17 7.35 -21.62 -9.30
CA PRO A 17 6.52 -20.45 -9.03
C PRO A 17 6.61 -19.90 -7.59
N ASP A 18 6.60 -20.77 -6.59
CA ASP A 18 6.68 -20.36 -5.18
C ASP A 18 8.04 -19.75 -4.81
N VAL A 19 9.11 -20.31 -5.36
CA VAL A 19 10.47 -19.78 -5.15
C VAL A 19 10.62 -18.43 -5.85
N ARG A 20 10.12 -18.31 -7.08
CA ARG A 20 10.11 -17.03 -7.81
C ARG A 20 9.34 -15.95 -7.06
N LYS A 21 8.16 -16.27 -6.51
CA LYS A 21 7.38 -15.35 -5.66
C LYS A 21 8.19 -14.88 -4.45
N HIS A 22 8.84 -15.81 -3.75
CA HIS A 22 9.63 -15.47 -2.57
C HIS A 22 10.82 -14.55 -2.92
N VAL A 23 11.54 -14.82 -4.02
CA VAL A 23 12.63 -13.96 -4.49
C VAL A 23 12.10 -12.57 -4.87
N ALA A 24 10.99 -12.49 -5.61
CA ALA A 24 10.39 -11.23 -6.00
C ALA A 24 10.01 -10.34 -4.80
N LEU A 25 9.44 -10.93 -3.74
CA LEU A 25 9.10 -10.19 -2.51
C LEU A 25 10.34 -9.63 -1.82
N ARG A 26 11.43 -10.41 -1.73
CA ARG A 26 12.68 -9.94 -1.12
C ARG A 26 13.37 -8.84 -1.92
N LEU A 27 13.30 -8.92 -3.26
CA LEU A 27 13.77 -7.84 -4.12
C LEU A 27 12.95 -6.58 -3.90
N LEU A 28 11.62 -6.71 -3.82
CA LEU A 28 10.73 -5.59 -3.53
C LEU A 28 11.04 -4.96 -2.17
N GLU A 29 11.19 -5.77 -1.12
CA GLU A 29 11.59 -5.32 0.22
C GLU A 29 12.93 -4.57 0.20
N SER A 30 13.89 -4.98 -0.64
CA SER A 30 15.16 -4.25 -0.78
C SER A 30 15.02 -2.84 -1.39
N LEU A 31 13.92 -2.57 -2.11
CA LEU A 31 13.60 -1.25 -2.66
C LEU A 31 12.91 -0.34 -1.64
N GLU A 32 12.30 -0.94 -0.60
CA GLU A 32 11.67 -0.24 0.52
C GLU A 32 12.78 0.34 1.42
N SER A 33 13.47 1.34 0.88
CA SER A 33 14.51 2.16 1.52
C SER A 33 13.94 3.32 2.33
N ALA A 34 12.61 3.51 2.27
CA ALA A 34 11.94 4.41 3.17
C ALA A 34 12.03 3.80 4.57
N ASP A 35 12.46 4.61 5.52
CA ASP A 35 12.44 4.27 6.93
C ASP A 35 10.98 4.01 7.35
N GLN A 36 10.54 2.76 7.20
CA GLN A 36 9.17 2.33 7.47
C GLN A 36 8.79 2.67 8.91
N GLU A 37 9.76 2.63 9.84
CA GLU A 37 9.59 3.05 11.22
C GLU A 37 9.26 4.55 11.31
N SER A 38 9.98 5.41 10.60
CA SER A 38 9.65 6.84 10.47
C SER A 38 8.26 7.08 9.87
N ILE A 39 7.88 6.32 8.83
CA ILE A 39 6.55 6.38 8.22
C ILE A 39 5.48 5.99 9.25
N ASP A 40 5.69 4.90 9.98
CA ASP A 40 4.75 4.39 10.99
C ASP A 40 4.58 5.39 12.14
N VAL A 41 5.67 6.04 12.57
CA VAL A 41 5.64 7.12 13.58
C VAL A 41 4.86 8.33 13.06
N ALA A 42 5.08 8.74 11.81
CA ALA A 42 4.36 9.84 11.20
C ALA A 42 2.85 9.55 11.09
N TRP A 43 2.48 8.34 10.66
CA TRP A 43 1.08 7.90 10.60
C TRP A 43 0.42 7.83 11.97
N THR A 44 1.13 7.32 12.98
CA THR A 44 0.62 7.26 14.35
C THR A 44 0.28 8.66 14.87
N SER A 45 1.18 9.62 14.62
CA SER A 45 0.99 11.02 15.01
C SER A 45 -0.20 11.65 14.28
N GLU A 46 -0.30 11.44 12.97
CA GLU A 46 -1.40 11.98 12.15
C GLU A 46 -2.77 11.40 12.57
N ILE A 47 -2.85 10.10 12.84
CA ILE A 47 -4.09 9.45 13.29
C ILE A 47 -4.54 10.04 14.63
N ALA A 48 -3.62 10.20 15.58
CA ALA A 48 -3.92 10.79 16.89
C ALA A 48 -4.49 12.22 16.74
N LEU A 49 -3.85 13.05 15.89
CA LEU A 49 -4.31 14.40 15.59
C LEU A 49 -5.72 14.40 14.98
N ARG A 50 -5.97 13.59 13.94
CA ARG A 50 -7.28 13.55 13.28
C ARG A 50 -8.41 13.07 14.19
N VAL A 51 -8.11 12.12 15.07
CA VAL A 51 -9.09 11.65 16.06
C VAL A 51 -9.44 12.77 17.05
N ASP A 52 -8.45 13.54 17.49
CA ASP A 52 -8.68 14.67 18.39
C ASP A 52 -9.49 15.78 17.69
N ASP A 53 -9.17 16.10 16.43
CA ASP A 53 -9.92 17.09 15.65
C ASP A 53 -11.40 16.73 15.47
N ILE A 54 -11.68 15.45 15.19
CA ILE A 54 -13.05 14.94 15.11
C ILE A 54 -13.76 15.08 16.46
N ARG A 55 -13.10 14.67 17.56
CA ARG A 55 -13.68 14.75 18.91
C ARG A 55 -13.96 16.19 19.36
N ARG A 56 -13.10 17.13 18.96
CA ARG A 56 -13.26 18.56 19.25
C ARG A 56 -14.25 19.26 18.31
N GLY A 57 -14.61 18.63 17.20
CA GLY A 57 -15.45 19.25 16.16
C GLY A 57 -14.73 20.37 15.40
N THR A 58 -13.40 20.34 15.33
CA THR A 58 -12.59 21.32 14.58
C THR A 58 -12.58 21.04 13.08
N VAL A 59 -13.02 19.84 12.67
CA VAL A 59 -13.09 19.41 11.29
C VAL A 59 -14.53 19.15 10.84
N LYS A 60 -14.84 19.47 9.59
CA LYS A 60 -16.12 19.13 8.96
C LYS A 60 -16.11 17.65 8.53
N THR A 61 -16.94 16.83 9.16
CA THR A 61 -17.11 15.42 8.80
C THR A 61 -18.16 15.22 7.71
N VAL A 62 -18.08 14.11 6.99
CA VAL A 62 -19.11 13.65 6.05
C VAL A 62 -19.91 12.51 6.72
N PRO A 63 -21.25 12.47 6.62
CA PRO A 63 -22.04 11.35 7.11
C PRO A 63 -21.60 10.02 6.48
N GLY A 64 -21.46 8.98 7.30
CA GLY A 64 -21.00 7.66 6.84
C GLY A 64 -21.90 7.06 5.74
N GLU A 65 -23.22 7.21 5.89
CA GLU A 65 -24.20 6.73 4.90
C GLU A 65 -23.98 7.33 3.50
N GLN A 66 -23.63 8.62 3.45
CA GLN A 66 -23.30 9.29 2.19
C GLN A 66 -22.06 8.65 1.54
N VAL A 67 -21.00 8.44 2.32
CA VAL A 67 -19.75 7.82 1.82
C VAL A 67 -20.02 6.42 1.26
N PHE A 68 -20.79 5.60 1.97
CA PHE A 68 -21.12 4.25 1.51
C PHE A 68 -21.98 4.25 0.24
N ALA A 69 -22.94 5.17 0.12
CA ALA A 69 -23.74 5.32 -1.09
C ALA A 69 -22.87 5.70 -2.30
N GLU A 70 -21.92 6.62 -2.12
CA GLU A 70 -20.98 7.02 -3.18
C GLU A 70 -20.06 5.88 -3.61
N ILE A 71 -19.56 5.06 -2.67
CA ILE A 71 -18.73 3.88 -2.97
C ILE A 71 -19.53 2.84 -3.77
N ALA A 72 -20.79 2.59 -3.38
CA ALA A 72 -21.67 1.65 -4.08
C ALA A 72 -21.93 2.09 -5.52
N ALA A 73 -22.25 3.38 -5.72
CA ALA A 73 -22.47 3.94 -7.06
C ALA A 73 -21.21 3.83 -7.95
N LYS A 74 -20.02 4.16 -7.42
CA LYS A 74 -18.76 4.03 -8.15
C LYS A 74 -18.46 2.58 -8.54
N THR A 75 -18.72 1.63 -7.65
CA THR A 75 -18.50 0.21 -7.93
C THR A 75 -19.45 -0.28 -9.02
N ALA A 76 -20.73 0.06 -8.94
CA ALA A 76 -21.71 -0.30 -9.97
C ALA A 76 -21.35 0.23 -11.37
N SER A 77 -20.75 1.43 -11.45
CA SER A 77 -20.29 2.00 -12.74
C SER A 77 -19.02 1.36 -13.31
N ARG A 78 -18.28 0.55 -12.54
CA ARG A 78 -17.10 -0.18 -13.03
C ARG A 78 -17.46 -1.52 -13.69
N ASP A 79 -18.65 -2.03 -13.39
CA ASP A 79 -19.15 -3.31 -13.89
C ASP A 79 -20.00 -3.17 -15.16
N THR A 80 -20.20 -1.94 -15.65
CA THR A 80 -20.91 -1.58 -16.89
C THR A 80 -19.98 -0.97 -17.91
#